data_AF-A0A7C4U2V2-F1
#
_entry.id   AF-A0A7C4U2V2-F1
#
_cell.length_a   1.000
_cell.length_b   1.000
_cell.length_c   1.000
_cell.angle_alpha   90.00
_cell.angle_beta   90.00
_cell.angle_gamma   90.00
#
_symmetry.space_group_name_H-M   'P 1'
#
loop_
_entity.id
_entity.type
_entity.pdbx_description
1 polymer ?
#
loop_
_entity_poly.entity_id
_entity_poly.type
_entity_poly.pdbx_seq_one_letter_code
_entity_poly.pdbx_strand_id
1 'polypeptide(L)'
;MLRFVSLGLIAVLTITVSCSKQNGKKNLLPTLAKSDSAIVMYYHTPGNPRFFNMTKVYDKSFISQFAEAVNKKTIETKANCTTQGKVYFYGKKGAVETIYFSRADSCMTLSFIKTGQKYFVQLNKELKLSLDELEKKAITLPAAGE
;
A
#
# COMPACT_ATOMS: atom_id res chain seq x y z
N MET A 1 25.85 -26.37 72.68
CA MET A 1 25.27 -27.11 71.54
C MET A 1 24.76 -26.11 70.50
N LEU A 2 25.16 -26.36 69.26
CA LEU A 2 24.92 -25.64 68.01
C LEU A 2 23.46 -25.21 67.79
N ARG A 3 23.19 -23.97 67.38
CA ARG A 3 22.14 -23.62 66.39
C ARG A 3 22.55 -22.37 65.59
N PHE A 4 23.11 -22.61 64.41
CA PHE A 4 23.15 -21.66 63.31
C PHE A 4 21.77 -21.64 62.64
N VAL A 5 21.16 -20.47 62.48
CA VAL A 5 20.03 -20.29 61.56
C VAL A 5 20.38 -19.13 60.65
N SER A 6 20.97 -19.47 59.50
CA SER A 6 21.28 -18.54 58.42
C SER A 6 20.00 -18.30 57.62
N LEU A 7 19.33 -17.16 57.81
CA LEU A 7 18.27 -16.72 56.90
C LEU A 7 18.91 -16.27 55.59
N GLY A 8 18.80 -17.09 54.55
CA GLY A 8 19.14 -16.72 53.18
C GLY A 8 18.09 -15.77 52.61
N LEU A 9 18.50 -14.54 52.29
CA LEU A 9 17.71 -13.56 51.58
C LEU A 9 17.77 -13.89 50.07
N ILE A 10 16.74 -14.54 49.54
CA ILE A 10 16.63 -14.80 48.09
C ILE A 10 16.09 -13.53 47.42
N ALA A 11 16.98 -12.73 46.83
CA ALA A 11 16.61 -11.62 45.97
C ALA A 11 16.14 -12.16 44.61
N VAL A 12 14.82 -12.25 44.43
CA VAL A 12 14.20 -12.57 43.13
C VAL A 12 14.29 -11.32 42.25
N LEU A 13 15.30 -11.26 41.39
CA LEU A 13 15.39 -10.27 40.31
C LEU A 13 14.30 -10.58 39.28
N THR A 14 13.16 -9.90 39.37
CA THR A 14 12.16 -9.89 38.30
C THR A 14 12.70 -9.02 37.15
N ILE A 15 13.27 -9.67 36.14
CA ILE A 15 13.62 -9.04 34.87
C ILE A 15 12.31 -8.69 34.17
N THR A 16 11.83 -7.47 34.36
CA THR A 16 10.76 -6.92 33.54
C THR A 16 11.34 -6.67 32.15
N VAL A 17 11.22 -7.68 31.29
CA VAL A 17 11.43 -7.51 29.84
C VAL A 17 10.32 -6.59 29.37
N SER A 18 10.57 -5.28 29.46
CA SER A 18 9.76 -4.25 28.86
C SER A 18 9.89 -4.43 27.35
N CYS A 19 8.95 -5.20 26.80
CA CYS A 19 8.81 -5.38 25.36
C CYS A 19 8.37 -4.03 24.80
N SER A 20 9.35 -3.19 24.46
CA SER A 20 9.12 -1.99 23.67
C SER A 20 8.44 -2.42 22.38
N LYS A 21 7.11 -2.26 22.31
CA LYS A 21 6.34 -2.32 21.07
C LYS A 21 6.94 -1.25 20.16
N GLN A 22 7.92 -1.64 19.36
CA GLN A 22 8.30 -0.88 18.19
C GLN A 22 7.06 -0.87 17.29
N ASN A 23 6.27 0.19 17.39
CA ASN A 23 5.29 0.56 16.37
C ASN A 23 6.07 1.04 15.14
N GLY A 24 6.90 0.16 14.57
CA GLY A 24 7.48 0.35 13.25
C GLY A 24 6.33 0.45 12.25
N LYS A 25 6.41 1.42 11.34
CA LYS A 25 5.49 1.53 10.20
C LYS A 25 5.28 0.13 9.62
N LYS A 26 4.07 -0.41 9.70
CA LYS A 26 3.75 -1.71 9.10
C LYS A 26 3.86 -1.52 7.59
N ASN A 27 5.02 -1.83 7.03
CA ASN A 27 5.28 -1.81 5.60
C ASN A 27 4.47 -2.95 4.99
N LEU A 28 3.30 -2.61 4.46
CA LEU A 28 2.36 -3.59 3.94
C LEU A 28 2.79 -4.10 2.57
N LEU A 29 3.48 -3.33 1.74
CA LEU A 29 3.92 -3.76 0.41
C LEU A 29 5.41 -3.41 0.21
N PRO A 30 6.35 -4.09 0.89
CA PRO A 30 7.78 -3.74 0.86
C PRO A 30 8.43 -4.04 -0.50
N THR A 31 7.80 -4.92 -1.28
CA THR A 31 8.21 -5.32 -2.63
C THR A 31 7.87 -4.28 -3.68
N LEU A 32 6.91 -3.38 -3.44
CA LEU A 32 6.51 -2.35 -4.41
C LEU A 32 7.67 -1.45 -4.80
N ALA A 33 8.52 -1.09 -3.84
CA ALA A 33 9.70 -0.25 -4.07
C ALA A 33 10.75 -0.90 -4.99
N LYS A 34 10.67 -2.21 -5.23
CA LYS A 34 11.56 -2.95 -6.14
C LYS A 34 11.00 -3.04 -7.57
N SER A 35 9.81 -2.50 -7.81
CA SER A 35 9.18 -2.52 -9.12
C SER A 35 10.00 -1.70 -10.10
N ASP A 36 10.17 -2.23 -11.31
CA ASP A 36 10.89 -1.54 -12.36
C ASP A 36 9.99 -0.70 -13.27
N SER A 37 8.71 -1.03 -13.34
CA SER A 37 7.74 -0.41 -14.23
C SER A 37 6.34 -0.55 -13.67
N ALA A 38 5.40 0.21 -14.22
CA ALA A 38 4.00 0.13 -13.88
C ALA A 38 3.10 0.33 -15.11
N ILE A 39 1.88 -0.20 -15.04
CA ILE A 39 0.80 0.13 -15.96
C ILE A 39 -0.32 0.72 -15.13
N VAL A 40 -0.64 1.99 -15.39
CA VAL A 40 -1.81 2.64 -14.80
C VAL A 40 -2.98 2.46 -15.75
N MET A 41 -4.11 1.97 -15.24
CA MET A 41 -5.36 1.82 -15.95
C MET A 41 -6.40 2.75 -15.35
N TYR A 42 -7.00 3.57 -16.20
CA TYR A 42 -8.06 4.52 -15.87
C TYR A 42 -9.36 4.00 -16.43
N TYR A 43 -10.33 3.71 -15.58
CA TYR A 43 -11.62 3.16 -16.00
C TYR A 43 -12.47 4.26 -16.64
N HIS A 44 -13.10 3.95 -17.77
CA HIS A 44 -14.04 4.89 -18.41
C HIS A 44 -15.26 5.13 -17.53
N THR A 45 -15.70 4.11 -16.78
CA THR A 45 -16.77 4.22 -15.80
C THR A 45 -16.24 3.77 -14.43
N PRO A 46 -16.28 4.62 -13.39
CA PRO A 46 -15.87 4.23 -12.05
C PRO A 46 -16.56 2.94 -11.58
N GLY A 47 -15.79 2.03 -11.01
CA GLY A 47 -16.26 0.71 -10.56
C GLY A 47 -16.34 -0.35 -11.67
N ASN A 48 -16.19 0.03 -12.94
CA ASN A 48 -16.25 -0.89 -14.07
C ASN A 48 -14.89 -0.98 -14.79
N PRO A 49 -14.12 -2.07 -14.58
CA PRO A 49 -12.81 -2.23 -15.19
C PRO A 49 -12.84 -2.68 -16.67
N ARG A 50 -14.03 -2.87 -17.28
CA ARG A 50 -14.18 -3.47 -18.62
C ARG A 50 -13.56 -2.62 -19.72
N PHE A 51 -13.75 -1.30 -19.65
CA PHE A 51 -13.21 -0.35 -20.62
C PHE A 51 -12.33 0.66 -19.90
N PHE A 52 -11.11 0.84 -20.40
CA PHE A 52 -10.11 1.65 -19.74
C PHE A 52 -9.11 2.22 -20.74
N ASN A 53 -8.51 3.35 -20.36
CA ASN A 53 -7.28 3.84 -20.96
C ASN A 53 -6.10 3.39 -20.10
N MET A 54 -4.92 3.26 -20.67
CA MET A 54 -3.73 2.93 -19.89
C MET A 54 -2.51 3.77 -20.25
N THR A 55 -1.62 3.92 -19.27
CA THR A 55 -0.31 4.55 -19.43
C THR A 55 0.74 3.61 -18.87
N LYS A 56 1.78 3.31 -19.68
CA LYS A 56 2.99 2.61 -19.19
C LYS A 56 3.88 3.63 -18.50
N VAL A 57 4.40 3.29 -17.33
CA VAL A 57 5.23 4.17 -16.51
C VAL A 57 6.54 3.46 -16.20
N TYR A 58 7.64 4.10 -16.57
CA TYR A 58 9.01 3.67 -16.22
C TYR A 58 9.68 4.65 -15.24
N ASP A 59 8.99 5.75 -14.91
CA ASP A 59 9.47 6.74 -13.96
C ASP A 59 9.57 6.15 -12.54
N LYS A 60 10.79 6.06 -12.04
CA LYS A 60 11.10 5.56 -10.69
C LYS A 60 10.58 6.48 -9.59
N SER A 61 10.48 7.78 -9.86
CA SER A 61 9.95 8.74 -8.89
C SER A 61 8.49 8.43 -8.61
N PHE A 62 7.67 8.32 -9.66
CA PHE A 62 6.27 7.89 -9.56
C PHE A 62 6.11 6.56 -8.79
N ILE A 63 6.89 5.55 -9.14
CA ILE A 63 6.83 4.23 -8.49
C ILE A 63 7.19 4.33 -7.00
N SER A 64 8.22 5.10 -6.66
CA SER A 64 8.67 5.30 -5.28
C SER A 64 7.64 6.07 -4.46
N GLN A 65 6.98 7.08 -5.04
CA GLN A 65 5.89 7.82 -4.39
C GLN A 65 4.72 6.90 -4.05
N PHE A 66 4.33 6.02 -4.96
CA PHE A 66 3.31 5.00 -4.70
C PHE A 66 3.74 4.05 -3.57
N ALA A 67 4.99 3.57 -3.62
CA ALA A 67 5.53 2.67 -2.60
C ALA A 67 5.55 3.31 -1.21
N GLU A 68 5.89 4.59 -1.13
CA GLU A 68 5.82 5.33 0.12
C GLU A 68 4.36 5.47 0.59
N ALA A 69 3.45 5.87 -0.31
CA ALA A 69 2.06 6.12 0.01
C ALA A 69 1.34 4.87 0.57
N VAL A 70 1.47 3.71 -0.08
CA VAL A 70 0.80 2.46 0.35
C VAL A 70 1.34 1.90 1.67
N ASN A 71 2.54 2.33 2.06
CA ASN A 71 3.18 1.93 3.31
C ASN A 71 3.00 2.95 4.45
N LYS A 72 2.14 3.96 4.24
CA LYS A 72 1.64 4.84 5.30
C LYS A 72 0.59 4.12 6.15
N LYS A 73 0.18 4.79 7.23
CA LYS A 73 -0.86 4.29 8.14
C LYS A 73 -2.14 4.00 7.36
N THR A 74 -2.70 2.81 7.59
CA THR A 74 -4.00 2.44 7.01
C THR A 74 -5.12 3.25 7.62
N ILE A 75 -6.12 3.55 6.80
CA ILE A 75 -7.37 4.20 7.22
C ILE A 75 -8.49 3.18 7.23
N GLU A 76 -9.56 3.49 7.96
CA GLU A 76 -10.78 2.70 7.90
C GLU A 76 -11.46 2.85 6.53
N THR A 77 -12.16 1.79 6.13
CA THR A 77 -12.87 1.74 4.86
C THR A 77 -13.96 2.81 4.82
N LYS A 78 -13.89 3.71 3.83
CA LYS A 78 -15.04 4.55 3.49
C LYS A 78 -16.01 3.71 2.65
N ALA A 79 -17.24 3.53 3.13
CA ALA A 79 -18.25 2.65 2.53
C ALA A 79 -18.58 2.97 1.06
N ASN A 80 -18.29 4.18 0.58
CA ASN A 80 -18.77 4.69 -0.71
C ASN A 80 -17.65 5.12 -1.68
N CYS A 81 -16.46 4.56 -1.54
CA CYS A 81 -15.34 4.87 -2.41
C CYS A 81 -15.34 4.01 -3.69
N THR A 82 -15.89 4.55 -4.77
CA THR A 82 -15.87 3.89 -6.07
C THR A 82 -14.48 3.95 -6.70
N THR A 83 -13.92 2.80 -7.04
CA THR A 83 -12.59 2.72 -7.67
C THR A 83 -12.62 3.32 -9.08
N GLN A 84 -11.71 4.23 -9.38
CA GLN A 84 -11.61 4.89 -10.70
C GLN A 84 -10.53 4.28 -11.58
N GLY A 85 -9.66 3.46 -11.01
CA GLY A 85 -8.64 2.75 -11.77
C GLY A 85 -7.76 1.89 -10.89
N LYS A 86 -6.74 1.31 -11.52
CA LYS A 86 -5.72 0.50 -10.83
C LYS A 86 -4.35 0.68 -11.45
N VAL A 87 -3.33 0.40 -10.67
CA VAL A 87 -1.94 0.38 -11.10
C VAL A 87 -1.41 -1.02 -10.88
N TYR A 88 -0.90 -1.61 -11.96
CA TYR A 88 -0.12 -2.84 -11.90
C TYR A 88 1.35 -2.47 -11.83
N PHE A 89 2.03 -2.91 -10.78
CA PHE A 89 3.47 -2.72 -10.64
C PHE A 89 4.19 -4.00 -11.05
N TYR A 90 5.21 -3.87 -11.89
CA TYR A 90 6.01 -4.97 -12.41
C TYR A 90 7.44 -4.84 -11.90
N GLY A 91 8.07 -5.95 -11.58
CA GLY A 91 9.50 -6.04 -11.36
C GLY A 91 10.10 -7.14 -12.23
N LYS A 92 11.40 -7.39 -12.07
CA LYS A 92 12.18 -8.36 -12.84
C LYS A 92 11.64 -9.81 -12.87
N LYS A 93 10.63 -10.14 -12.07
CA LYS A 93 9.98 -11.46 -11.99
C LYS A 93 8.46 -11.43 -12.30
N GLY A 94 7.93 -10.36 -12.88
CA GLY A 94 6.49 -10.20 -13.22
C GLY A 94 5.76 -9.16 -12.37
N ALA A 95 4.43 -9.12 -12.49
CA ALA A 95 3.57 -8.21 -11.72
C ALA A 95 3.68 -8.52 -10.22
N VAL A 96 4.15 -7.55 -9.44
CA VAL A 96 4.43 -7.70 -8.02
C VAL A 96 3.19 -7.35 -7.20
N GLU A 97 2.49 -6.26 -7.55
CA GLU A 97 1.36 -5.78 -6.76
C GLU A 97 0.32 -5.06 -7.63
N THR A 98 -0.92 -5.07 -7.17
CA THR A 98 -2.03 -4.30 -7.77
C THR A 98 -2.56 -3.30 -6.75
N ILE A 99 -2.53 -2.02 -7.10
CA ILE A 99 -3.06 -0.94 -6.27
C ILE A 99 -4.26 -0.32 -6.98
N TYR A 100 -5.41 -0.29 -6.32
CA TYR A 100 -6.61 0.38 -6.80
C TYR A 100 -6.61 1.82 -6.29
N PHE A 101 -7.10 2.76 -7.09
CA PHE A 101 -7.20 4.16 -6.67
C PHE A 101 -8.60 4.73 -6.89
N SER A 102 -8.98 5.62 -5.99
CA SER A 102 -10.06 6.59 -6.15
C SER A 102 -9.45 7.96 -5.89
N ARG A 103 -9.76 8.92 -6.76
CA ARG A 103 -9.21 10.28 -6.75
C ARG A 103 -10.31 11.35 -6.86
N ALA A 104 -11.57 10.97 -6.70
CA ALA A 104 -12.67 11.89 -6.49
C ALA A 104 -12.42 12.71 -5.21
N ASP A 105 -12.81 13.99 -5.20
CA ASP A 105 -12.52 14.88 -4.06
C ASP A 105 -13.17 14.37 -2.76
N SER A 106 -14.34 13.74 -2.86
CA SER A 106 -15.02 13.08 -1.72
C SER A 106 -14.32 11.79 -1.27
N CYS A 107 -13.53 11.17 -2.13
CA CYS A 107 -12.80 9.93 -1.87
C CYS A 107 -11.45 9.85 -2.60
N MET A 108 -10.41 10.33 -1.91
CA MET A 108 -9.01 10.17 -2.32
C MET A 108 -8.38 9.00 -1.57
N THR A 109 -8.41 7.80 -2.13
CA THR A 109 -7.88 6.59 -1.47
C THR A 109 -7.07 5.73 -2.42
N LEU A 110 -6.08 5.02 -1.86
CA LEU A 110 -5.48 3.84 -2.47
C LEU A 110 -5.96 2.62 -1.70
N SER A 111 -6.17 1.50 -2.39
CA SER A 111 -6.47 0.24 -1.75
C SER A 111 -5.77 -0.93 -2.42
N PHE A 112 -5.51 -1.98 -1.66
CA PHE A 112 -4.80 -3.17 -2.11
C PHE A 112 -5.20 -4.36 -1.25
N ILE A 113 -4.99 -5.56 -1.79
CA ILE A 113 -5.29 -6.81 -1.08
C ILE A 113 -3.96 -7.41 -0.62
N LYS A 114 -3.84 -7.70 0.67
CA LYS A 114 -2.73 -8.46 1.23
C LYS A 114 -3.29 -9.49 2.22
N THR A 115 -2.78 -10.72 2.16
CA THR A 115 -3.19 -11.81 3.05
C THR A 115 -4.73 -11.98 3.14
N GLY A 116 -5.42 -11.87 2.00
CA GLY A 116 -6.88 -11.98 1.92
C GLY A 116 -7.67 -10.78 2.46
N GLN A 117 -7.01 -9.75 3.01
CA GLN A 117 -7.64 -8.55 3.55
C GLN A 117 -7.39 -7.36 2.62
N LYS A 118 -8.43 -6.55 2.43
CA LYS A 118 -8.32 -5.28 1.71
C LYS A 118 -7.93 -4.17 2.68
N TYR A 119 -6.84 -3.48 2.35
CA TYR A 119 -6.34 -2.34 3.10
C TYR A 119 -6.60 -1.06 2.32
N PHE A 120 -6.76 0.04 3.06
CA PHE A 120 -6.95 1.37 2.51
C PHE A 120 -5.92 2.32 3.09
N VAL A 121 -5.38 3.21 2.26
CA VAL A 121 -4.57 4.35 2.68
C VAL A 121 -5.09 5.61 2.00
N GLN A 122 -4.79 6.76 2.60
CA GLN A 122 -5.12 8.05 2.02
C GLN A 122 -4.27 8.31 0.76
N LEU A 123 -4.91 8.66 -0.36
CA LEU A 123 -4.21 9.22 -1.52
C LEU A 123 -3.90 10.69 -1.22
N ASN A 124 -2.64 11.10 -1.37
CA ASN A 124 -2.25 12.49 -1.20
C ASN A 124 -2.45 13.30 -2.50
N LYS A 125 -2.48 14.62 -2.38
CA LYS A 125 -2.72 15.52 -3.51
C LYS A 125 -1.65 15.42 -4.60
N GLU A 126 -0.39 15.29 -4.20
CA GLU A 126 0.74 15.17 -5.14
C GLU A 126 0.58 13.94 -6.04
N LEU A 127 0.31 12.76 -5.46
CA LEU A 127 0.15 11.54 -6.24
C LEU A 127 -1.13 11.55 -7.07
N LYS A 128 -2.20 12.22 -6.60
CA LYS A 128 -3.38 12.51 -7.43
C LYS A 128 -2.99 13.31 -8.67
N LEU A 129 -2.24 14.40 -8.52
CA LEU A 129 -1.81 15.22 -9.67
C LEU A 129 -0.95 14.41 -10.63
N SER A 130 -0.03 13.58 -10.12
CA SER A 130 0.76 12.68 -10.97
C SER A 130 -0.11 11.71 -11.77
N LEU A 131 -1.18 11.16 -11.18
CA LEU A 131 -2.15 10.33 -11.90
C LEU A 131 -2.93 11.14 -12.94
N ASP A 132 -3.36 12.35 -12.61
CA ASP A 132 -4.08 13.23 -13.54
C ASP A 132 -3.21 13.59 -14.77
N GLU A 133 -1.93 13.88 -14.56
CA GLU A 133 -0.99 14.15 -15.66
C GLU A 133 -0.68 12.92 -16.53
N LEU A 134 -0.59 11.74 -15.92
CA LEU A 134 -0.35 10.50 -16.64
C LEU A 134 -1.57 10.08 -17.49
N GLU A 135 -2.79 10.36 -17.02
CA GLU A 135 -4.01 10.06 -17.75
C GLU A 135 -4.14 10.85 -19.05
N LYS A 136 -3.66 12.11 -19.07
CA LYS A 136 -3.62 12.92 -20.30
C LYS A 136 -2.81 12.28 -21.43
N LYS A 137 -1.90 11.36 -21.08
CA LYS A 137 -1.05 10.60 -22.01
C LYS A 137 -1.55 9.17 -22.22
N ALA A 138 -2.71 8.82 -21.67
CA ALA A 138 -3.21 7.46 -21.72
C ALA A 138 -3.70 7.12 -23.12
N ILE A 139 -3.42 5.89 -23.53
CA ILE A 139 -3.91 5.32 -24.78
C ILE A 139 -5.08 4.37 -24.48
N THR A 140 -6.07 4.35 -25.35
CA THR A 140 -7.13 3.35 -25.31
C THR A 140 -6.59 2.04 -25.88
N LEU A 141 -6.67 0.95 -25.12
CA LEU A 141 -6.43 -0.36 -25.71
C LEU A 141 -7.66 -0.79 -26.50
N PRO A 142 -7.49 -1.37 -27.71
CA PRO A 142 -8.59 -2.07 -28.36
C PRO A 142 -9.07 -3.19 -27.44
N ALA A 143 -10.37 -3.43 -27.44
CA ALA A 143 -10.93 -4.55 -26.69
C ALA A 143 -10.23 -5.84 -27.15
N ALA A 144 -9.77 -6.67 -26.22
CA ALA A 144 -9.16 -7.95 -26.58
C ALA A 144 -10.23 -8.82 -27.27
N GLY A 145 -10.19 -8.89 -28.61
CA GLY A 145 -11.16 -9.63 -29.41
C GLY A 145 -11.53 -9.06 -30.78
N GLU A 146 -10.85 -8.02 -31.28
CA GLU A 146 -10.93 -7.58 -32.69
C GLU A 146 -9.76 -8.12 -33.53
#